data_AF-A0A0J1FCQ5-F1
#
_entry.id   AF-A0A0J1FCQ5-F1
#
_cell.length_a   1.000
_cell.length_b   1.000
_cell.length_c   1.000
_cell.angle_alpha   90.00
_cell.angle_beta   90.00
_cell.angle_gamma   90.00
#
_symmetry.space_group_name_H-M   'P 1'
#
loop_
_entity.id
_entity.type
_entity.pdbx_description
1 polymer ?
#
loop_
_entity_poly.entity_id
_entity_poly.type
_entity_poly.pdbx_seq_one_letter_code
_entity_poly.pdbx_strand_id
1 'polypeptide(L)'
;MSTTIRINPSTLQVLKQVALQAGEPVQTTLDKAVEAYRRQIFLQQANDAFAELKKKPELWQEELSERQEWEITYNDDLDEDER
;
A
#
# COMPACT_ATOMS: atom_id res chain seq x y z
N MET A 1 8.87 -21.92 9.77
CA MET A 1 8.03 -22.70 10.71
C MET A 1 6.59 -22.63 10.23
N SER A 2 5.79 -23.69 10.38
CA SER A 2 4.38 -23.68 9.98
C SER A 2 3.46 -23.58 11.20
N THR A 3 2.35 -22.87 11.03
CA THR A 3 1.29 -22.74 12.04
C THR A 3 -0.04 -22.96 11.35
N THR A 4 -0.97 -23.63 12.02
CA THR A 4 -2.27 -23.98 11.44
C THR A 4 -3.35 -23.05 11.98
N ILE A 5 -4.06 -22.36 11.09
CA ILE A 5 -5.27 -21.59 11.40
C ILE A 5 -6.50 -22.29 10.82
N ARG A 6 -7.65 -22.16 11.49
CA ARG A 6 -8.92 -22.62 10.91
C ARG A 6 -9.46 -21.56 9.96
N ILE A 7 -9.81 -21.99 8.76
CA ILE A 7 -10.49 -21.15 7.76
C ILE A 7 -11.69 -21.91 7.19
N ASN A 8 -12.64 -21.17 6.63
CA ASN A 8 -13.81 -21.78 5.99
C ASN A 8 -13.38 -22.60 4.76
N PRO A 9 -14.06 -23.74 4.47
CA PRO A 9 -13.74 -24.55 3.29
C PRO A 9 -13.81 -23.76 1.98
N SER A 10 -14.77 -22.82 1.85
CA SER A 10 -14.90 -21.95 0.69
C SER A 10 -13.69 -21.03 0.52
N THR A 11 -13.17 -20.45 1.60
CA THR A 11 -11.96 -19.61 1.59
C THR A 11 -10.75 -20.40 1.11
N LEU A 12 -10.59 -21.65 1.56
CA LEU A 12 -9.51 -22.52 1.10
C LEU A 12 -9.61 -22.80 -0.41
N GLN A 13 -10.82 -23.00 -0.95
CA GLN A 13 -11.01 -23.22 -2.39
C GLN A 13 -10.61 -21.99 -3.21
N VAL A 14 -11.05 -20.80 -2.78
CA VAL A 14 -10.65 -19.54 -3.43
C VAL A 14 -9.14 -19.37 -3.39
N LEU A 15 -8.51 -19.58 -2.23
CA LEU A 15 -7.06 -19.46 -2.08
C LEU A 15 -6.30 -20.40 -3.01
N LYS A 16 -6.78 -21.65 -3.19
CA LYS A 16 -6.20 -22.61 -4.14
C LYS A 16 -6.35 -22.15 -5.59
N GLN A 17 -7.49 -21.57 -5.96
CA GLN A 17 -7.72 -21.04 -7.30
C GLN A 17 -6.79 -19.86 -7.61
N VAL A 18 -6.66 -18.92 -6.67
CA VAL A 18 -5.74 -17.78 -6.80
C VAL A 18 -4.29 -18.26 -6.90
N ALA A 19 -3.90 -19.23 -6.07
CA ALA A 19 -2.55 -19.82 -6.11
C ALA A 19 -2.26 -20.50 -7.46
N LEU A 20 -3.23 -21.24 -8.00
CA LEU A 20 -3.13 -21.87 -9.31
C LEU A 20 -2.97 -20.83 -10.43
N GLN A 21 -3.76 -19.75 -10.39
CA GLN A 21 -3.68 -18.65 -11.37
C GLN A 21 -2.35 -17.89 -11.29
N ALA A 22 -1.84 -17.69 -10.07
CA ALA A 22 -0.56 -17.03 -9.84
C ALA A 22 0.65 -17.93 -10.14
N GLY A 23 0.45 -19.25 -10.29
CA GLY A 23 1.54 -20.22 -10.44
C GLY A 23 2.38 -20.39 -9.18
N GLU A 24 1.78 -20.15 -8.00
CA GLU A 24 2.49 -20.09 -6.72
C GLU A 24 1.97 -21.11 -5.71
N PRO A 25 2.79 -21.49 -4.71
CA PRO A 25 2.30 -22.29 -3.59
C PRO A 25 1.21 -21.55 -2.80
N VAL A 26 0.17 -22.27 -2.37
CA VAL A 26 -0.95 -21.75 -1.56
C VAL A 26 -0.49 -20.92 -0.36
N GLN A 27 0.61 -21.33 0.30
CA GLN A 27 1.19 -20.59 1.42
C GLN A 27 1.76 -19.24 0.99
N THR A 28 2.56 -19.20 -0.09
CA THR A 28 3.11 -17.96 -0.63
C THR A 28 2.01 -17.00 -1.09
N THR A 29 0.97 -17.54 -1.73
CA THR A 29 -0.21 -16.76 -2.11
C THR A 29 -0.92 -16.18 -0.88
N LEU A 30 -1.06 -16.95 0.19
CA LEU A 30 -1.64 -16.46 1.45
C LEU A 30 -0.79 -15.33 2.05
N ASP A 31 0.53 -15.51 2.13
CA ASP A 31 1.44 -14.50 2.66
C ASP A 31 1.32 -13.18 1.88
N LYS A 32 1.29 -13.26 0.55
CA LYS A 32 1.09 -12.09 -0.33
C LYS A 32 -0.27 -11.44 -0.14
N ALA A 33 -1.34 -12.23 -0.03
CA ALA A 33 -2.69 -11.71 0.18
C ALA A 33 -2.81 -10.96 1.51
N VAL A 34 -2.22 -11.50 2.58
CA VAL A 34 -2.18 -10.85 3.89
C VAL A 34 -1.37 -9.56 3.83
N GLU A 35 -0.20 -9.56 3.18
CA GLU A 35 0.59 -8.33 3.02
C GLU A 35 -0.13 -7.27 2.19
N ALA A 36 -0.79 -7.65 1.09
CA ALA A 36 -1.58 -6.73 0.29
C ALA A 36 -2.69 -6.08 1.12
N TYR A 37 -3.41 -6.87 1.93
CA TYR A 37 -4.46 -6.35 2.81
C TYR A 37 -3.89 -5.44 3.91
N ARG A 38 -2.73 -5.79 4.50
CA ARG A 38 -2.04 -4.93 5.47
C ARG A 38 -1.66 -3.58 4.85
N ARG A 39 -1.11 -3.58 3.63
CA ARG A 39 -0.76 -2.34 2.90
C ARG A 39 -1.99 -1.51 2.57
N GLN A 40 -3.10 -2.15 2.19
CA GLN A 40 -4.36 -1.45 1.95
C GLN A 40 -4.86 -0.75 3.22
N ILE A 41 -4.85 -1.43 4.36
CA ILE A 41 -5.25 -0.83 5.65
C ILE A 41 -4.33 0.37 5.98
N PHE A 42 -3.03 0.21 5.81
CA PHE A 42 -2.06 1.28 6.08
C PHE A 42 -2.33 2.52 5.21
N LEU A 43 -2.52 2.33 3.90
CA LEU A 43 -2.82 3.43 2.98
C LEU A 43 -4.17 4.09 3.29
N GLN A 44 -5.18 3.31 3.68
CA GLN A 44 -6.47 3.87 4.10
C GLN A 44 -6.30 4.78 5.32
N GLN A 45 -5.55 4.34 6.34
CA GLN A 45 -5.28 5.15 7.53
C GLN A 45 -4.52 6.44 7.20
N ALA A 46 -3.52 6.37 6.31
CA ALA A 46 -2.79 7.55 5.86
C ALA A 46 -3.72 8.53 5.11
N ASN A 47 -4.57 8.02 4.21
CA ASN A 47 -5.54 8.83 3.49
C ASN A 47 -6.56 9.49 4.41
N ASP A 48 -7.07 8.76 5.40
CA ASP A 48 -8.01 9.30 6.39
C ASP A 48 -7.34 10.41 7.22
N ALA A 49 -6.08 10.22 7.63
CA ALA A 49 -5.31 11.25 8.33
C ALA A 49 -5.12 12.52 7.48
N PHE A 50 -4.78 12.38 6.19
CA PHE A 50 -4.71 13.51 5.27
C PHE A 50 -6.08 14.17 5.02
N ALA A 51 -7.15 13.40 4.98
CA ALA A 51 -8.51 13.94 4.84
C ALA A 51 -8.90 14.79 6.06
N GLU A 52 -8.54 14.36 7.28
CA GLU A 52 -8.73 15.18 8.49
C GLU A 52 -7.81 16.41 8.52
N LEU A 53 -6.57 16.28 8.05
CA LEU A 53 -5.64 17.41 7.95
C LEU A 53 -6.18 18.51 7.02
N LYS A 54 -6.68 18.12 5.84
CA LYS A 54 -7.27 19.05 4.84
C LYS A 54 -8.45 19.86 5.36
N LYS A 55 -9.15 19.39 6.40
CA LYS A 55 -10.24 20.15 7.06
C LYS A 55 -9.72 21.28 7.95
N LYS A 56 -8.41 21.37 8.19
CA LYS A 56 -7.74 22.37 9.03
C LYS A 56 -6.90 23.29 8.12
N PRO A 57 -7.44 24.43 7.63
CA PRO A 57 -6.80 25.21 6.57
C PRO A 57 -5.37 25.67 6.87
N GLU A 58 -5.10 26.09 8.11
CA GLU A 58 -3.75 26.54 8.52
C GLU A 58 -2.72 25.41 8.44
N LEU A 59 -3.04 24.25 9.02
CA LEU A 59 -2.15 23.07 8.99
C LEU A 59 -2.03 22.46 7.58
N TRP A 60 -3.09 22.55 6.78
CA TRP A 60 -3.04 22.12 5.38
C TRP A 60 -2.13 23.03 4.54
N GLN A 61 -2.14 24.34 4.81
CA GLN A 61 -1.25 25.28 4.14
C GLN A 61 0.22 25.05 4.53
N GLU A 62 0.50 24.69 5.78
CA GLU A 62 1.84 24.31 6.25
C GLU A 62 2.36 23.08 5.48
N GLU A 63 1.54 22.03 5.40
CA GLU A 63 1.88 20.80 4.67
C GLU A 63 2.14 21.06 3.17
N LEU A 64 1.32 21.90 2.53
CA LEU A 64 1.53 22.30 1.14
C LEU A 64 2.81 23.12 0.94
N SER A 65 3.16 23.96 1.92
CA SER A 65 4.39 24.76 1.86
C SER A 65 5.61 23.85 2.00
N GLU A 66 5.57 22.87 2.91
CA GLU A 66 6.59 21.83 3.01
C GLU A 66 6.72 21.07 1.68
N ARG A 67 5.62 20.60 1.08
CA ARG A 67 5.68 19.93 -0.25
C ARG A 67 6.36 20.78 -1.31
N GLN A 68 6.08 22.08 -1.35
CA GLN A 68 6.72 22.99 -2.31
C GLN A 68 8.23 23.12 -2.08
N GLU A 69 8.69 23.08 -0.84
CA GLU A 69 10.13 23.03 -0.53
C GLU A 69 10.78 21.75 -1.06
N TRP A 70 10.08 20.62 -1.05
CA TRP A 70 10.58 19.36 -1.63
C TRP A 70 10.54 19.31 -3.16
N GLU A 71 9.65 20.07 -3.82
CA GLU A 71 9.60 20.11 -5.29
C GLU A 71 10.92 20.62 -5.91
N ILE A 72 11.74 21.38 -5.17
CA ILE A 72 13.03 21.87 -5.67
C ILE A 72 14.00 20.73 -5.99
N THR A 73 13.88 19.59 -5.28
CA THR A 73 14.72 18.40 -5.46
C THR A 73 14.12 17.40 -6.45
N TYR A 74 13.01 17.73 -7.11
CA TYR A 74 12.29 16.80 -8.00
C TYR A 74 13.15 16.33 -9.18
N ASN A 75 14.05 17.18 -9.66
CA ASN A 75 14.94 16.91 -10.80
C ASN A 75 16.37 16.55 -10.39
N ASP A 76 16.63 16.37 -9.10
CA ASP A 76 17.96 15.97 -8.66
C ASP A 76 18.30 14.58 -9.27
N ASP A 77 19.51 14.45 -9.82
CA ASP A 77 20.01 13.23 -10.48
C ASP A 77 19.29 12.82 -11.78
N LEU A 78 18.52 13.74 -12.41
CA LEU A 78 17.99 13.57 -13.77
C LEU A 78 18.84 14.36 -14.79
N ASP A 79 19.41 13.66 -15.78
CA ASP A 79 20.14 14.29 -16.90
C ASP A 79 19.18 15.14 -17.77
N GLU A 80 19.63 16.33 -18.20
CA GLU A 80 18.79 17.28 -18.96
C GLU A 80 18.31 16.77 -20.33
N ASP A 81 18.88 15.67 -20.83
CA ASP A 81 18.64 15.09 -22.16
C ASP A 81 17.43 14.11 -22.24
N GLU A 82 16.76 13.79 -21.13
CA GLU A 82 15.56 12.93 -21.10
C GLU A 82 14.22 13.70 -20.93
N ARG A 83 14.16 14.98 -21.30
CA ARG A 83 12.93 15.80 -21.24
C ARG A 83 12.22 15.98 -22.58
#